data_AF-A0A351BNI0-F1
#
_entry.id   AF-A0A351BNI0-F1
#
_cell.length_a   1.000
_cell.length_b   1.000
_cell.length_c   1.000
_cell.angle_alpha   90.00
_cell.angle_beta   90.00
_cell.angle_gamma   90.00
#
_symmetry.space_group_name_H-M   'P 1'
#
loop_
_entity.id
_entity.type
_entity.pdbx_description
1 polymer ?
#
loop_
_entity_poly.entity_id
_entity_poly.type
_entity_poly.pdbx_seq_one_letter_code
_entity_poly.pdbx_strand_id
1 'polypeptide(L)'
;VADLWAAACTSSTHALATATTTAKPAAVLWHELHDRLGAGWTLGNLLAHLTGENATEMLQPTLIRHLAAHLDQGLAAWRNPLRGRGFYAAWRASSGSDWAWELDEFAGARQQILQLADDPLQAIVDELTQLGVDERRWCGYLQQLAMELP
;
A
#
# COMPACT_ATOMS: atom_id res chain seq x y z
N VAL A 1 9.87 35.28 38.10
CA VAL A 1 9.80 34.05 37.27
C VAL A 1 8.38 33.80 36.73
N ALA A 2 7.32 34.13 37.48
CA ALA A 2 5.94 34.06 36.99
C ALA A 2 5.61 35.04 35.84
N ASP A 3 6.19 36.25 35.85
CA ASP A 3 5.86 37.28 34.84
C ASP A 3 6.46 37.02 33.44
N LEU A 4 7.49 36.20 33.34
CA LEU A 4 8.10 35.82 32.04
C LEU A 4 7.25 34.78 31.29
N TRP A 5 6.50 33.94 32.02
CA TRP A 5 5.60 32.94 31.42
C TRP A 5 4.31 33.57 30.88
N ALA A 6 3.80 34.61 31.53
CA ALA A 6 2.63 35.35 31.06
C ALA A 6 2.92 36.10 29.73
N ALA A 7 4.10 36.73 29.63
CA ALA A 7 4.52 37.46 28.43
C ALA A 7 4.73 36.54 27.20
N ALA A 8 5.19 35.30 27.40
CA ALA A 8 5.35 34.32 26.32
C ALA A 8 4.01 33.83 25.74
N CYS A 9 2.97 33.71 26.58
CA CYS A 9 1.64 33.30 26.13
C CYS A 9 0.93 34.39 25.32
N THR A 10 1.11 35.66 25.69
CA THR A 10 0.54 36.80 24.94
C THR A 10 1.17 36.97 23.56
N SER A 11 2.46 36.69 23.40
CA SER A 11 3.15 36.77 22.10
C SER A 11 2.70 35.69 21.11
N SER A 12 2.35 34.50 21.61
CA SER A 12 1.84 33.40 20.77
C SER A 12 0.42 33.65 20.25
N THR A 13 -0.36 34.45 20.98
CA THR A 13 -1.75 34.75 20.60
C THR A 13 -1.83 35.74 19.44
N HIS A 14 -0.86 36.64 19.29
CA HIS A 14 -0.86 37.64 18.22
C HIS A 14 -0.31 37.12 16.87
N ALA A 15 0.51 36.06 16.89
CA ALA A 15 1.07 35.46 15.68
C ALA A 15 0.07 34.55 14.92
N LEU A 16 -1.02 34.14 15.56
CA LEU A 16 -2.08 33.31 14.94
C LEU A 16 -3.20 34.14 14.29
N ALA A 17 -3.13 35.48 14.36
CA ALA A 17 -4.16 36.35 13.82
C ALA A 17 -4.03 36.65 12.31
N THR A 18 -3.08 36.03 11.60
CA THR A 18 -2.93 36.19 10.13
C THR A 18 -2.78 34.85 9.43
N ALA A 19 -3.91 34.16 9.30
CA ALA A 19 -4.32 33.32 8.16
C ALA A 19 -5.27 32.23 8.68
N THR A 20 -6.51 32.62 9.00
CA THR A 20 -7.59 31.63 9.19
C THR A 20 -7.99 31.11 7.81
N THR A 21 -7.13 30.30 7.19
CA THR A 21 -7.57 29.38 6.14
C THR A 21 -8.49 28.40 6.87
N THR A 22 -9.79 28.45 6.62
CA THR A 22 -10.73 27.47 7.14
C THR A 22 -10.27 26.09 6.67
N ALA A 23 -9.69 25.32 7.59
CA ALA A 23 -9.18 23.99 7.29
C ALA A 23 -10.35 23.14 6.75
N LYS A 24 -10.18 22.56 5.56
CA LYS A 24 -11.17 21.65 4.99
C LYS A 24 -11.41 20.49 5.98
N PRO A 25 -12.66 20.03 6.16
CA PRO A 25 -12.93 18.85 6.98
C PRO A 25 -12.14 17.64 6.48
N ALA A 26 -11.58 16.85 7.40
CA ALA A 26 -10.78 15.67 7.05
C ALA A 26 -11.53 14.69 6.14
N ALA A 27 -12.85 14.54 6.32
CA ALA A 27 -13.68 13.70 5.46
C ALA A 27 -13.69 14.18 4.00
N VAL A 28 -13.69 15.50 3.76
CA VAL A 28 -13.66 16.07 2.40
C VAL A 28 -12.31 15.82 1.76
N LEU A 29 -11.22 16.03 2.52
CA LEU A 29 -9.87 15.74 2.06
C LEU A 29 -9.67 14.25 1.73
N TRP A 30 -10.21 13.37 2.57
CA TRP A 30 -10.17 11.93 2.31
C TRP A 30 -10.86 11.56 1.00
N HIS A 31 -12.09 12.05 0.76
CA HIS A 31 -12.79 11.80 -0.50
C HIS A 31 -12.00 12.36 -1.69
N GLU A 32 -11.45 13.58 -1.59
CA GLU A 32 -10.63 14.18 -2.65
C GLU A 32 -9.37 13.36 -2.98
N LEU A 33 -8.76 12.70 -1.99
CA LEU A 33 -7.59 11.85 -2.17
C LEU A 33 -7.96 10.46 -2.70
N HIS A 34 -9.02 9.86 -2.16
CA HIS A 34 -9.54 8.57 -2.58
C HIS A 34 -10.05 8.63 -4.03
N ASP A 35 -10.67 9.74 -4.42
CA ASP A 35 -11.05 10.05 -5.81
C ASP A 35 -9.86 10.22 -6.76
N ARG A 36 -8.61 10.09 -6.32
CA ARG A 36 -7.45 10.02 -7.23
C ARG A 36 -7.07 8.59 -7.58
N LEU A 37 -7.54 7.61 -6.81
CA LEU A 37 -7.28 6.20 -7.08
C LEU A 37 -7.88 5.82 -8.44
N GLY A 38 -7.02 5.31 -9.34
CA GLY A 38 -7.38 4.97 -10.72
C GLY A 38 -7.54 6.18 -11.66
N ALA A 39 -7.35 7.41 -11.17
CA ALA A 39 -7.22 8.64 -11.94
C ALA A 39 -5.77 9.16 -11.91
N GLY A 40 -4.81 8.24 -12.11
CA GLY A 40 -3.37 8.50 -12.11
C GLY A 40 -2.64 8.14 -10.82
N TRP A 41 -3.35 7.78 -9.74
CA TRP A 41 -2.73 7.29 -8.49
C TRP A 41 -3.07 5.82 -8.22
N THR A 42 -2.09 5.08 -7.72
CA THR A 42 -2.24 3.78 -7.04
C THR A 42 -2.35 3.96 -5.52
N LEU A 43 -2.66 2.89 -4.79
CA LEU A 43 -2.58 2.91 -3.32
C LEU A 43 -1.15 3.27 -2.83
N GLY A 44 -0.12 2.80 -3.53
CA GLY A 44 1.27 3.14 -3.23
C GLY A 44 1.51 4.65 -3.32
N ASN A 45 1.02 5.31 -4.37
CA ASN A 45 1.14 6.77 -4.49
C ASN A 45 0.36 7.51 -3.40
N LEU A 46 -0.82 7.03 -3.02
CA LEU A 46 -1.61 7.60 -1.92
C LEU A 46 -0.87 7.48 -0.58
N LEU A 47 -0.32 6.31 -0.26
CA LEU A 47 0.45 6.09 0.95
C LEU A 47 1.70 6.97 0.96
N ALA A 48 2.44 7.06 -0.14
CA ALA A 48 3.59 7.95 -0.26
C ALA A 48 3.22 9.42 -0.07
N HIS A 49 2.05 9.84 -0.57
CA HIS A 49 1.57 11.20 -0.36
C HIS A 49 1.23 11.49 1.12
N LEU A 50 0.67 10.52 1.84
CA LEU A 50 0.24 10.68 3.23
C LEU A 50 1.38 10.51 4.25
N THR A 51 2.30 9.59 3.98
CA THR A 51 3.36 9.20 4.92
C THR A 51 4.73 9.78 4.55
N GLY A 52 4.93 10.15 3.29
CA GLY A 52 6.25 10.48 2.73
C GLY A 52 7.09 9.26 2.37
N GLU A 53 6.59 8.04 2.58
CA GLU A 53 7.31 6.79 2.37
C GLU A 53 6.81 6.02 1.14
N ASN A 54 7.74 5.46 0.36
CA ASN A 54 7.41 4.67 -0.81
C ASN A 54 7.23 3.18 -0.44
N ALA A 55 6.00 2.77 -0.13
CA ALA A 55 5.70 1.38 0.21
C ALA A 55 6.10 0.38 -0.90
N THR A 56 6.14 0.81 -2.17
CA THR A 56 6.56 -0.06 -3.28
C THR A 56 8.02 -0.48 -3.15
N GLU A 57 8.90 0.40 -2.68
CA GLU A 57 10.33 0.07 -2.45
C GLU A 57 10.49 -1.01 -1.38
N MET A 58 9.61 -1.04 -0.38
CA MET A 58 9.61 -2.07 0.66
C MET A 58 9.18 -3.44 0.11
N LEU A 59 8.21 -3.46 -0.81
CA LEU A 59 7.65 -4.71 -1.36
C LEU A 59 8.47 -5.29 -2.52
N GLN A 60 9.17 -4.44 -3.28
CA GLN A 60 9.87 -4.81 -4.51
C GLN A 60 10.87 -5.96 -4.35
N PRO A 61 11.73 -6.02 -3.30
CA PRO A 61 12.66 -7.13 -3.12
C PRO A 61 11.96 -8.49 -2.98
N THR A 62 10.85 -8.53 -2.25
CA THR A 62 10.05 -9.75 -2.06
C THR A 62 9.35 -10.16 -3.35
N LEU A 63 8.81 -9.19 -4.11
CA LEU A 63 8.21 -9.47 -5.42
C LEU A 63 9.25 -10.03 -6.42
N ILE A 64 10.43 -9.40 -6.52
CA ILE A 64 11.53 -9.87 -7.37
C ILE A 64 11.95 -11.28 -6.98
N ARG A 65 12.07 -11.58 -5.67
CA ARG A 65 12.41 -12.92 -5.18
C ARG A 65 11.42 -13.99 -5.68
N HIS A 66 10.12 -13.71 -5.60
CA HIS A 66 9.10 -14.67 -6.05
C HIS A 66 9.05 -14.79 -7.57
N LEU A 67 9.20 -13.69 -8.32
CA LEU A 67 9.30 -13.70 -9.77
C LEU A 67 10.52 -14.51 -10.23
N ALA A 68 11.70 -14.24 -9.66
CA ALA A 68 12.92 -14.98 -9.96
C ALA A 68 12.74 -16.47 -9.71
N ALA A 69 12.26 -16.87 -8.52
CA ALA A 69 12.02 -18.28 -8.20
C ALA A 69 11.04 -18.98 -9.18
N HIS A 70 10.06 -18.24 -9.71
CA HIS A 70 9.11 -18.75 -10.69
C HIS A 70 9.67 -18.77 -12.12
N LEU A 71 10.50 -17.81 -12.50
CA LEU A 71 11.04 -17.69 -13.86
C LEU A 71 12.35 -18.44 -14.07
N ASP A 72 13.01 -18.87 -13.00
CA ASP A 72 14.29 -19.59 -13.02
C ASP A 72 14.24 -21.00 -13.67
N GLN A 73 13.09 -21.42 -14.20
CA GLN A 73 12.87 -22.70 -14.91
C GLN A 73 13.41 -23.98 -14.22
N GLY A 74 13.74 -23.91 -12.92
CA GLY A 74 14.30 -25.02 -12.15
C GLY A 74 15.82 -25.12 -12.14
N LEU A 75 16.55 -24.06 -12.48
CA LEU A 75 18.01 -24.02 -12.35
C LEU A 75 18.47 -23.98 -10.89
N ALA A 76 17.70 -23.34 -10.01
CA ALA A 76 17.93 -23.31 -8.58
C ALA A 76 17.59 -24.67 -7.92
N ALA A 77 18.42 -25.03 -6.94
CA ALA A 77 18.23 -26.24 -6.14
C ALA A 77 16.92 -26.20 -5.32
N TRP A 78 16.50 -25.01 -4.89
CA TRP A 78 15.21 -24.81 -4.23
C TRP A 78 14.11 -24.57 -5.26
N ARG A 79 13.09 -25.43 -5.26
CA ARG A 79 11.94 -25.32 -6.15
C ARG A 79 10.67 -25.04 -5.35
N ASN A 80 9.86 -24.10 -5.80
CA ASN A 80 8.52 -23.93 -5.24
C ASN A 80 7.66 -25.16 -5.60
N PRO A 81 7.14 -25.92 -4.61
CA PRO A 81 6.41 -27.17 -4.86
C PRO A 81 5.10 -26.94 -5.63
N LEU A 82 4.53 -25.74 -5.56
CA LEU A 82 3.29 -25.37 -6.24
C LEU A 82 3.52 -24.64 -7.57
N ARG A 83 4.77 -24.54 -8.07
CA ARG A 83 5.08 -23.93 -9.38
C ARG A 83 4.16 -24.42 -10.50
N GLY A 84 3.87 -25.72 -10.54
CA GLY A 84 3.02 -26.34 -11.57
C GLY A 84 1.57 -25.85 -11.57
N ARG A 85 1.13 -25.13 -10.52
CA ARG A 85 -0.19 -24.51 -10.41
C ARG A 85 -0.21 -23.04 -10.84
N GLY A 86 0.89 -22.53 -11.40
CA GLY A 86 1.04 -21.14 -11.84
C GLY A 86 1.67 -20.22 -10.79
N PHE A 87 2.00 -19.00 -11.21
CA PHE A 87 2.71 -18.03 -10.38
C PHE A 87 1.95 -17.65 -9.11
N TYR A 88 0.68 -17.27 -9.25
CA TYR A 88 -0.13 -16.76 -8.14
C TYR A 88 -0.29 -17.80 -7.02
N ALA A 89 -0.67 -19.03 -7.34
CA ALA A 89 -0.82 -20.10 -6.35
C ALA A 89 0.51 -20.42 -5.65
N ALA A 90 1.61 -20.39 -6.40
CA ALA A 90 2.95 -20.61 -5.87
C ALA A 90 3.40 -19.47 -4.94
N TRP A 91 3.16 -18.21 -5.32
CA TRP A 91 3.42 -17.03 -4.52
C TRP A 91 2.60 -17.06 -3.23
N ARG A 92 1.27 -17.20 -3.32
CA ARG A 92 0.36 -17.16 -2.16
C ARG A 92 0.73 -18.18 -1.10
N ALA A 93 1.05 -19.41 -1.49
CA ALA A 93 1.46 -20.44 -0.53
C ALA A 93 2.82 -20.14 0.13
N SER A 94 3.79 -19.64 -0.64
CA SER A 94 5.11 -19.28 -0.10
C SER A 94 5.03 -18.05 0.79
N SER A 95 4.42 -16.96 0.33
CA SER A 95 4.28 -15.72 1.08
C SER A 95 3.40 -15.90 2.31
N GLY A 96 2.36 -16.73 2.25
CA GLY A 96 1.53 -17.09 3.41
C GLY A 96 2.27 -17.92 4.48
N SER A 97 3.44 -18.46 4.16
CA SER A 97 4.30 -19.19 5.10
C SER A 97 5.58 -18.41 5.48
N ASP A 98 5.79 -17.22 4.92
CA ASP A 98 7.02 -16.43 5.06
C ASP A 98 6.95 -15.51 6.29
N TRP A 99 7.67 -15.87 7.36
CA TRP A 99 7.71 -15.06 8.59
C TRP A 99 8.45 -13.73 8.44
N ALA A 100 9.09 -13.47 7.29
CA ALA A 100 9.70 -12.16 7.01
C ALA A 100 8.67 -11.03 7.16
N TRP A 101 7.39 -11.27 6.82
CA TRP A 101 6.35 -10.25 6.96
C TRP A 101 6.20 -9.73 8.39
N GLU A 102 6.08 -10.62 9.38
CA GLU A 102 5.93 -10.19 10.77
C GLU A 102 7.21 -9.59 11.35
N LEU A 103 8.38 -10.01 10.85
CA LEU A 103 9.67 -9.42 11.24
C LEU A 103 9.84 -8.01 10.66
N ASP A 104 9.25 -7.74 9.50
CA ASP A 104 9.20 -6.43 8.84
C ASP A 104 7.96 -5.59 9.27
N GLU A 105 7.38 -5.89 10.45
CA GLU A 105 6.25 -5.17 11.06
C GLU A 105 4.91 -5.27 10.32
N PHE A 106 4.78 -6.15 9.31
CA PHE A 106 3.51 -6.45 8.64
C PHE A 106 2.71 -7.54 9.39
N ALA A 107 2.29 -7.22 10.61
CA ALA A 107 1.56 -8.15 11.47
C ALA A 107 0.27 -8.67 10.82
N GLY A 108 0.14 -9.99 10.71
CA GLY A 108 -1.05 -10.65 10.16
C GLY A 108 -1.05 -10.81 8.63
N ALA A 109 -0.04 -10.30 7.92
CA ALA A 109 0.02 -10.36 6.46
C ALA A 109 -0.03 -11.81 5.93
N ARG A 110 0.66 -12.75 6.58
CA ARG A 110 0.59 -14.17 6.20
C ARG A 110 -0.85 -14.70 6.21
N GLN A 111 -1.61 -14.39 7.26
CA GLN A 111 -2.99 -14.84 7.40
C GLN A 111 -3.89 -14.19 6.34
N GLN A 112 -3.70 -12.90 6.06
CA GLN A 112 -4.42 -12.18 5.01
C GLN A 112 -4.13 -12.76 3.63
N ILE A 113 -2.86 -13.04 3.31
CA ILE A 113 -2.46 -13.68 2.05
C ILE A 113 -3.09 -15.07 1.92
N LEU A 114 -3.14 -15.86 2.99
CA LEU A 114 -3.79 -17.17 3.00
C LEU A 114 -5.31 -17.08 2.85
N GLN A 115 -5.94 -15.93 3.15
CA GLN A 115 -7.38 -15.71 2.99
C GLN A 115 -7.79 -15.21 1.60
N LEU A 116 -6.84 -14.79 0.76
CA LEU A 116 -7.13 -14.42 -0.62
C LEU A 116 -7.83 -15.55 -1.38
N ALA A 117 -8.60 -15.22 -2.42
CA ALA A 117 -9.24 -16.23 -3.25
C ALA A 117 -8.20 -17.15 -3.95
N ASP A 118 -8.62 -18.37 -4.30
CA ASP A 118 -7.76 -19.28 -5.10
C ASP A 118 -7.62 -18.81 -6.55
N ASP A 119 -8.68 -18.21 -7.10
CA ASP A 119 -8.66 -17.60 -8.43
C ASP A 119 -8.03 -16.20 -8.35
N PRO A 120 -6.91 -15.94 -9.07
CA PRO A 120 -6.27 -14.62 -9.08
C PRO A 120 -7.19 -13.50 -9.57
N LEU A 121 -8.10 -13.77 -10.51
CA LEU A 121 -9.01 -12.73 -11.00
C LEU A 121 -10.02 -12.34 -9.92
N GLN A 122 -10.54 -13.31 -9.19
CA GLN A 122 -11.41 -13.05 -8.05
C GLN A 122 -10.68 -12.28 -6.95
N ALA A 123 -9.44 -12.66 -6.62
CA ALA A 123 -8.64 -11.94 -5.64
C ALA A 123 -8.42 -10.47 -6.03
N ILE A 124 -8.15 -10.18 -7.31
CA ILE A 124 -8.03 -8.80 -7.79
C ILE A 124 -9.33 -8.02 -7.61
N VAL A 125 -10.48 -8.62 -7.94
CA VAL A 125 -11.79 -7.99 -7.78
C VAL A 125 -12.10 -7.71 -6.31
N ASP A 126 -11.83 -8.68 -5.42
CA ASP A 126 -12.07 -8.56 -3.98
C ASP A 126 -11.23 -7.43 -3.39
N GLU A 127 -9.94 -7.35 -3.73
CA GLU A 127 -9.03 -6.31 -3.25
C GLU A 127 -9.42 -4.92 -3.77
N LEU A 128 -9.74 -4.77 -5.06
CA LEU A 128 -10.19 -3.49 -5.61
C LEU A 128 -11.49 -3.01 -4.96
N THR A 129 -12.39 -3.94 -4.66
CA THR A 129 -13.64 -3.65 -3.95
C THR A 129 -13.37 -3.23 -2.51
N GLN A 130 -12.47 -3.94 -1.80
CA GLN A 130 -12.09 -3.61 -0.43
C GLN A 130 -11.39 -2.26 -0.31
N LEU A 131 -10.59 -1.89 -1.31
CA LEU A 131 -9.98 -0.55 -1.44
C LEU A 131 -11.00 0.54 -1.79
N GLY A 132 -12.21 0.16 -2.19
CA GLY A 132 -13.28 1.06 -2.58
C GLY A 132 -13.01 1.80 -3.89
N VAL A 133 -12.12 1.29 -4.76
CA VAL A 133 -11.85 1.94 -6.05
C VAL A 133 -13.11 1.85 -6.91
N ASP A 134 -13.58 2.97 -7.46
CA ASP A 134 -14.71 2.99 -8.40
C ASP A 134 -14.43 2.02 -9.57
N GLU A 135 -15.35 1.09 -9.82
CA GLU A 135 -15.30 0.09 -10.89
C GLU A 135 -14.94 0.69 -12.26
N ARG A 136 -15.42 1.90 -12.54
CA ARG A 136 -15.13 2.62 -13.80
C ARG A 136 -13.65 2.95 -13.97
N ARG A 137 -12.88 2.94 -12.88
CA ARG A 137 -11.46 3.29 -12.83
C ARG A 137 -10.55 2.09 -12.64
N TRP A 138 -11.09 0.89 -12.48
CA TRP A 138 -10.29 -0.32 -12.29
C TRP A 138 -9.26 -0.53 -13.40
N CYS A 139 -9.64 -0.34 -14.67
CA CYS A 139 -8.69 -0.46 -15.78
C CYS A 139 -7.52 0.54 -15.66
N GLY A 140 -7.82 1.81 -15.37
CA GLY A 140 -6.79 2.84 -15.21
C GLY A 140 -5.89 2.57 -14.00
N TYR A 141 -6.48 2.10 -12.89
CA TYR A 141 -5.76 1.70 -11.69
C TYR A 141 -4.79 0.54 -11.97
N LEU A 142 -5.30 -0.55 -12.58
CA LEU A 142 -4.50 -1.72 -12.90
C LEU A 142 -3.42 -1.43 -13.94
N GLN A 143 -3.70 -0.56 -14.92
CA GLN A 143 -2.70 -0.10 -15.87
C GLN A 143 -1.56 0.64 -15.16
N GLN A 144 -1.89 1.57 -14.26
CA GLN A 144 -0.88 2.30 -13.50
C GLN A 144 -0.07 1.36 -12.62
N LEU A 145 -0.73 0.45 -11.91
CA LEU A 145 -0.06 -0.55 -11.07
C LEU A 145 0.89 -1.44 -11.89
N ALA A 146 0.48 -1.83 -13.11
CA ALA A 146 1.34 -2.62 -14.00
C ALA A 146 2.60 -1.88 -14.45
N MET A 147 2.54 -0.55 -14.59
CA MET A 147 3.70 0.29 -14.91
C MET A 147 4.68 0.44 -13.74
N GLU A 148 4.24 0.13 -12.52
CA GLU A 148 5.06 0.17 -11.30
C GLU A 148 5.75 -1.18 -10.99
N LEU A 149 5.45 -2.24 -11.74
CA LEU A 149 6.08 -3.55 -11.54
C LEU A 149 7.59 -3.52 -11.88
N PRO A 150 8.42 -4.28 -11.13
CA PRO A 150 9.87 -4.37 -11.33
C PRO A 150 10.28 -4.97 -12.67
#